data_AF-A0ABD5FFT1-F1
#
_entry.id   AF-A0ABD5FFT1-F1
#
_cell.length_a   1.000
_cell.length_b   1.000
_cell.length_c   1.000
_cell.angle_alpha   90.00
_cell.angle_beta   90.00
_cell.angle_gamma   90.00
#
_symmetry.space_group_name_H-M   'P 1'
#
loop_
_entity.id
_entity.type
_entity.pdbx_description
1 polymer ?
#
loop_
_entity_poly.entity_id
_entity_poly.type
_entity_poly.pdbx_seq_one_letter_code
_entity_poly.pdbx_strand_id
1 'polypeptide(L)'
;MTEYGFEIKLKVVQDYLDGKGGYRYLAKKYGVKNADQVRSWINSYQQFGEEGLFRKHYDNTYSVQFKMDAIELYQTSELSYREVANRLGMRNHALIASWMRSFRDDGIKGLSKPKGRPPTVPKKKEKPKKDFVKVTSEER
;
A
#
# COMPACT_ATOMS: atom_id res chain seq x y z
N MET A 1 -10.27 10.23 -12.80
CA MET A 1 -10.21 8.80 -13.15
C MET A 1 -11.28 8.12 -12.31
N THR A 2 -12.30 7.51 -12.92
CA THR A 2 -13.36 6.81 -12.16
C THR A 2 -12.76 5.53 -11.61
N GLU A 3 -12.58 5.45 -10.30
CA GLU A 3 -12.04 4.27 -9.65
C GLU A 3 -13.15 3.21 -9.56
N TYR A 4 -12.96 2.08 -10.23
CA TYR A 4 -13.89 0.95 -10.13
C TYR A 4 -13.59 0.18 -8.84
N GLY A 5 -14.58 0.10 -7.95
CA GLY A 5 -14.48 -0.69 -6.71
C GLY A 5 -14.29 -2.18 -7.00
N PHE A 6 -13.73 -2.90 -6.01
CA PHE A 6 -13.48 -4.34 -6.11
C PHE A 6 -14.75 -5.13 -6.50
N GLU A 7 -15.89 -4.80 -5.88
CA GLU A 7 -17.18 -5.45 -6.15
C GLU A 7 -17.60 -5.37 -7.62
N ILE A 8 -17.38 -4.23 -8.28
CA ILE A 8 -17.72 -4.05 -9.70
C ILE A 8 -16.82 -4.95 -10.55
N LYS A 9 -15.52 -4.99 -10.25
CA LYS A 9 -14.58 -5.84 -10.99
C LYS A 9 -14.93 -7.32 -10.84
N LEU A 10 -15.28 -7.75 -9.63
CA LEU A 10 -15.65 -9.13 -9.34
C LEU A 10 -16.90 -9.53 -10.11
N LYS A 11 -17.95 -8.70 -10.10
CA LYS A 11 -19.18 -8.93 -10.89
C LYS A 11 -18.91 -9.02 -12.40
N VAL A 12 -18.05 -8.15 -12.92
CA VAL A 12 -17.66 -8.16 -14.34
C VAL A 12 -16.98 -9.47 -14.71
N VAL A 13 -16.06 -9.96 -13.87
CA VAL A 13 -15.37 -11.23 -14.11
C VAL A 13 -16.33 -12.42 -13.98
N GLN A 14 -17.19 -12.46 -12.97
CA GLN A 14 -18.19 -13.52 -12.81
C GLN A 14 -19.14 -13.57 -14.01
N ASP A 15 -19.66 -12.43 -14.47
CA ASP A 15 -20.53 -12.40 -15.65
C ASP A 15 -19.81 -12.87 -16.92
N TYR A 16 -18.50 -12.64 -17.03
CA TYR A 16 -17.69 -13.18 -18.12
C TYR A 16 -17.57 -14.71 -18.04
N LEU A 17 -17.30 -15.25 -16.84
CA LEU A 17 -17.21 -16.69 -16.61
C LEU A 17 -18.54 -17.41 -16.82
N ASP A 18 -19.66 -16.76 -16.48
CA ASP A 18 -21.03 -17.23 -16.74
C ASP A 18 -21.42 -17.17 -18.22
N GLY A 19 -20.55 -16.66 -19.10
CA GLY A 19 -20.82 -16.55 -20.53
C GLY A 19 -21.86 -15.49 -20.90
N LYS A 20 -22.16 -14.53 -20.01
CA LYS A 20 -23.19 -13.50 -20.23
C LYS A 20 -22.80 -12.45 -21.28
N GLY A 21 -21.58 -12.50 -21.81
CA GLY A 21 -21.15 -11.73 -22.97
C GLY A 21 -19.64 -11.48 -23.03
N GLY A 22 -19.19 -10.88 -24.14
CA GLY A 22 -17.79 -10.53 -24.35
C GLY A 22 -17.36 -9.20 -23.70
N TYR A 23 -16.06 -8.89 -23.77
CA TYR A 23 -15.45 -7.72 -23.11
C TYR A 23 -16.16 -6.39 -23.39
N ARG A 24 -16.56 -6.12 -24.65
CA ARG A 24 -17.26 -4.88 -25.03
C ARG A 24 -18.65 -4.79 -24.44
N TYR A 25 -19.38 -5.91 -24.39
CA TYR A 25 -20.71 -5.97 -23.80
C TYR A 25 -20.66 -5.70 -22.30
N LEU A 26 -19.76 -6.38 -21.59
CA LEU A 26 -19.55 -6.17 -20.16
C LEU A 26 -19.08 -4.76 -19.84
N ALA A 27 -18.18 -4.20 -20.65
CA ALA A 27 -17.74 -2.82 -20.49
C ALA A 27 -18.91 -1.83 -20.58
N LYS A 28 -19.80 -2.00 -21.58
CA LYS A 28 -20.99 -1.16 -21.72
C LYS A 28 -21.98 -1.35 -20.57
N LYS A 29 -22.23 -2.61 -20.15
CA LYS A 29 -23.16 -2.96 -19.07
C LYS A 29 -22.75 -2.35 -17.72
N TYR A 30 -21.46 -2.35 -17.42
CA TYR A 30 -20.91 -1.88 -16.14
C TYR A 30 -20.32 -0.46 -16.19
N GLY A 31 -20.48 0.27 -17.30
CA GLY A 31 -19.95 1.63 -17.44
C GLY A 31 -18.42 1.72 -17.47
N VAL A 32 -17.75 0.65 -17.90
CA VAL A 32 -16.30 0.62 -18.07
C VAL A 32 -15.94 1.32 -19.39
N LYS A 33 -15.15 2.39 -19.31
CA LYS A 33 -14.82 3.22 -20.47
C LYS A 33 -14.05 2.47 -21.57
N ASN A 34 -13.21 1.51 -21.18
CA ASN A 34 -12.42 0.72 -22.11
C ASN A 34 -12.61 -0.79 -21.87
N ALA A 35 -12.88 -1.54 -22.93
CA ALA A 35 -12.98 -3.00 -22.90
C ALA A 35 -11.63 -3.67 -22.53
N ASP A 36 -10.50 -3.03 -22.81
CA ASP A 36 -9.18 -3.55 -22.39
C ASP A 36 -9.05 -3.60 -20.85
N GLN A 37 -9.74 -2.71 -20.14
CA GLN A 37 -9.77 -2.72 -18.68
C GLN A 37 -10.45 -4.00 -18.17
N VAL A 38 -11.55 -4.41 -18.81
CA VAL A 38 -12.27 -5.66 -18.52
C VAL A 38 -11.38 -6.86 -18.82
N ARG A 39 -10.71 -6.86 -19.98
CA ARG A 39 -9.74 -7.92 -20.34
C ARG A 39 -8.62 -8.03 -19.32
N SER A 40 -8.07 -6.90 -18.85
CA SER A 40 -7.04 -6.89 -17.82
C SER A 40 -7.54 -7.49 -16.51
N TRP A 41 -8.76 -7.17 -16.06
CA TRP A 41 -9.31 -7.74 -14.83
C TRP A 41 -9.50 -9.26 -14.93
N ILE A 42 -10.01 -9.75 -16.06
CA ILE A 42 -10.19 -11.18 -16.31
C ILE A 42 -8.83 -11.89 -16.33
N ASN A 43 -7.83 -11.34 -17.02
CA ASN A 43 -6.48 -11.91 -17.05
C ASN A 43 -5.84 -11.94 -15.65
N SER A 44 -6.00 -10.86 -14.87
CA SER A 44 -5.50 -10.82 -13.49
C SER A 44 -6.20 -11.83 -12.60
N TYR A 45 -7.51 -12.03 -12.78
CA TYR A 45 -8.27 -13.05 -12.06
C TYR A 45 -7.84 -14.47 -12.44
N GLN A 46 -7.57 -14.74 -13.72
CA GLN A 46 -7.09 -16.05 -14.16
C GLN A 46 -5.70 -16.40 -13.60
N GLN A 47 -4.84 -15.40 -13.41
CA GLN A 47 -3.48 -15.62 -12.90
C GLN A 47 -3.39 -15.67 -11.38
N PHE A 48 -4.15 -14.82 -10.69
CA PHE A 48 -4.00 -14.58 -9.25
C PHE A 48 -5.32 -14.74 -8.46
N GLY A 49 -6.40 -15.19 -9.10
CA GLY A 49 -7.72 -15.26 -8.48
C GLY A 49 -8.27 -13.90 -8.09
N GLU A 50 -9.08 -13.85 -7.04
CA GLU A 50 -9.64 -12.61 -6.50
C GLU A 50 -8.55 -11.60 -6.11
N GLU A 51 -7.36 -12.08 -5.72
CA GLU A 51 -6.25 -11.21 -5.34
C GLU A 51 -5.78 -10.31 -6.49
N GLY A 52 -5.89 -10.81 -7.72
CA GLY A 52 -5.55 -10.06 -8.93
C GLY A 52 -6.49 -8.89 -9.21
N LEU A 53 -7.69 -8.87 -8.61
CA LEU A 53 -8.66 -7.78 -8.75
C LEU A 53 -8.46 -6.66 -7.74
N PHE A 54 -7.79 -6.96 -6.62
CA PHE A 54 -7.39 -5.93 -5.69
C PHE A 54 -6.47 -4.95 -6.41
N ARG A 55 -6.72 -3.67 -6.13
CA ARG A 55 -5.72 -2.68 -6.46
C ARG A 55 -4.53 -3.02 -5.58
N LYS A 56 -3.39 -3.34 -6.19
CA LYS A 56 -2.14 -3.49 -5.46
C LYS A 56 -1.78 -2.13 -4.88
N HIS A 57 -2.36 -1.83 -3.72
CA HIS A 57 -1.82 -0.82 -2.84
C HIS A 57 -0.48 -1.41 -2.42
N TYR A 58 0.58 -0.95 -3.06
CA TYR A 58 1.85 -0.95 -2.36
C TYR A 58 1.57 -0.08 -1.14
N ASP A 59 1.35 -0.70 0.01
CA ASP A 59 1.26 -0.02 1.27
C ASP A 59 2.58 0.75 1.42
N ASN A 60 2.55 2.00 0.94
CA ASN A 60 3.70 2.90 0.89
C ASN A 60 4.03 3.39 2.32
N THR A 61 3.35 2.83 3.31
CA THR A 61 3.53 2.95 4.74
C THR A 61 4.53 1.91 5.19
N TYR A 62 5.80 2.18 4.93
CA TYR A 62 6.90 1.47 5.59
C TYR A 62 6.96 1.89 7.06
N SER A 63 7.08 0.91 7.95
CA SER A 63 7.27 1.17 9.38
C SER A 63 8.57 1.95 9.60
N VAL A 64 8.65 2.72 10.69
CA VAL A 64 9.88 3.45 11.02
C VAL A 64 11.05 2.49 11.16
N GLN A 65 10.81 1.32 11.78
CA GLN A 65 11.82 0.27 11.92
C GLN A 65 12.34 -0.20 10.56
N PHE A 66 11.45 -0.52 9.63
CA PHE A 66 11.86 -0.95 8.29
C PHE A 66 12.70 0.10 7.56
N LYS A 67 12.38 1.39 7.73
CA LYS A 67 13.19 2.49 7.16
C LYS A 67 14.57 2.57 7.80
N MET A 68 14.66 2.33 9.12
CA MET A 68 15.93 2.29 9.85
C MET A 68 16.78 1.11 9.37
N ASP A 69 16.21 -0.10 9.31
CA ASP A 69 16.90 -1.30 8.85
C ASP A 69 17.43 -1.10 7.42
N ALA A 70 16.66 -0.44 6.55
CA ALA A 70 17.10 -0.12 5.18
C ALA A 70 18.29 0.86 5.13
N ILE A 71 18.31 1.85 6.03
CA ILE A 71 19.41 2.82 6.14
C ILE A 71 20.65 2.17 6.75
N GLU A 72 20.48 1.39 7.81
CA GLU A 72 21.56 0.65 8.47
C GLU A 72 22.20 -0.35 7.52
N LEU A 73 21.39 -1.10 6.76
CA LEU A 73 21.89 -2.00 5.73
C LEU A 73 22.70 -1.24 4.67
N TYR A 74 22.28 -0.04 4.26
CA TYR A 74 23.04 0.79 3.33
C TYR A 74 24.34 1.35 3.94
N GLN A 75 24.37 1.65 5.23
CA GLN A 75 25.58 2.15 5.90
C GLN A 75 26.60 1.04 6.19
N THR A 76 26.12 -0.16 6.49
CA THR A 76 26.96 -1.32 6.83
C THR A 76 27.42 -2.12 5.61
N SER A 77 26.78 -1.93 4.46
CA SER A 77 27.13 -2.61 3.22
C SER A 77 27.63 -1.62 2.15
N GLU A 78 28.53 -2.06 1.30
CA GLU A 78 29.00 -1.29 0.12
C GLU A 78 28.04 -1.43 -1.07
N LEU A 79 26.74 -1.63 -0.81
CA LEU A 79 25.73 -1.87 -1.84
C LEU A 79 25.12 -0.56 -2.34
N SER A 80 24.79 -0.54 -3.63
CA SER A 80 24.00 0.56 -4.20
C SER A 80 22.58 0.57 -3.63
N TYR A 81 21.92 1.73 -3.65
CA TYR A 81 20.50 1.84 -3.27
C TYR A 81 19.59 0.83 -3.99
N ARG A 82 19.94 0.45 -5.22
CA ARG A 82 19.19 -0.52 -6.01
C ARG A 82 19.34 -1.93 -5.45
N GLU A 83 20.55 -2.32 -5.06
CA GLU A 83 20.82 -3.63 -4.47
C GLU A 83 20.21 -3.77 -3.07
N VAL A 84 20.28 -2.72 -2.26
CA VAL A 84 19.61 -2.67 -0.95
C VAL A 84 18.09 -2.81 -1.14
N ALA A 85 17.50 -2.11 -2.11
CA ALA A 85 16.09 -2.23 -2.42
C ALA A 85 15.72 -3.65 -2.88
N ASN A 86 16.55 -4.28 -3.72
CA ASN A 86 16.33 -5.65 -4.16
C ASN A 86 16.36 -6.65 -2.99
N ARG A 87 17.31 -6.52 -2.04
CA ARG A 87 17.35 -7.36 -0.83
C ARG A 87 16.11 -7.21 0.04
N LEU A 88 15.57 -5.99 0.11
CA LEU A 88 14.37 -5.67 0.88
C LEU A 88 13.06 -5.88 0.09
N GLY A 89 13.11 -6.45 -1.12
CA GLY A 89 11.93 -6.66 -1.97
C GLY A 89 11.25 -5.35 -2.42
N MET A 90 11.94 -4.22 -2.37
CA MET A 90 11.43 -2.91 -2.74
C MET A 90 11.65 -2.63 -4.21
N ARG A 91 10.55 -2.34 -4.94
CA ARG A 91 10.63 -1.91 -6.34
C ARG A 91 11.20 -0.50 -6.51
N ASN A 92 11.06 0.37 -5.49
CA ASN A 92 11.45 1.78 -5.57
C ASN A 92 12.66 2.09 -4.68
N HIS A 93 13.85 2.00 -5.26
CA HIS A 93 15.12 2.32 -4.58
C HIS A 93 15.27 3.80 -4.19
N ALA A 94 14.57 4.72 -4.87
CA ALA A 94 14.63 6.15 -4.56
C ALA A 94 14.04 6.48 -3.18
N LEU A 95 13.21 5.59 -2.61
CA LEU A 95 12.70 5.74 -1.25
C LEU A 95 13.82 5.68 -0.21
N ILE A 96 14.82 4.81 -0.40
CA ILE A 96 15.96 4.67 0.52
C ILE A 96 16.77 5.97 0.54
N ALA A 97 17.03 6.56 -0.63
CA ALA A 97 17.73 7.84 -0.72
C ALA A 97 16.94 8.96 -0.03
N SER A 98 15.62 8.99 -0.18
CA SER A 98 14.76 9.96 0.53
C SER A 98 14.80 9.75 2.05
N TRP A 99 14.75 8.52 2.53
CA TRP A 99 14.82 8.22 3.96
C TRP A 99 16.18 8.58 4.55
N MET A 100 17.27 8.29 3.82
CA MET A 100 18.62 8.67 4.23
C MET A 100 18.78 10.19 4.38
N ARG A 101 18.19 10.99 3.47
CA ARG A 101 18.15 12.45 3.60
C ARG A 101 17.38 12.89 4.83
N SER A 102 16.15 12.38 5.01
CA SER A 102 15.34 12.67 6.20
C SER A 102 16.01 12.27 7.51
N PHE A 103 16.78 11.18 7.51
CA PHE A 103 17.55 10.73 8.66
C PHE A 103 18.75 11.63 8.95
N ARG A 104 19.44 12.14 7.93
CA ARG A 104 20.54 13.11 8.10
C ARG A 104 20.04 14.46 8.64
N ASP A 105 18.89 14.92 8.19
CA ASP A 105 18.36 16.23 8.55
C ASP A 105 17.67 16.23 9.93
N ASP A 106 16.83 15.23 10.21
CA ASP A 106 15.93 15.18 11.37
C ASP A 106 16.08 13.91 12.23
N GLY A 107 17.03 13.02 11.93
CA GLY A 107 17.20 11.74 12.59
C GLY A 107 15.96 10.84 12.49
N ILE A 108 15.67 10.09 13.56
CA ILE A 108 14.52 9.18 13.65
C ILE A 108 13.18 9.92 13.46
N LYS A 109 13.10 11.19 13.90
CA LYS A 109 11.89 12.02 13.74
C LYS A 109 11.58 12.28 12.26
N GLY A 110 12.61 12.37 11.41
CA GLY A 110 12.45 12.51 9.95
C GLY A 110 11.78 11.31 9.29
N LEU A 111 12.05 10.10 9.78
CA LEU A 111 11.50 8.85 9.24
C LEU A 111 10.04 8.61 9.64
N SER A 112 9.59 9.22 10.73
CA SER A 112 8.22 9.13 11.24
C SER A 112 7.26 10.12 10.57
N LYS A 113 7.77 11.12 9.82
CA LYS A 113 6.92 12.13 9.17
C LYS A 113 5.95 11.46 8.18
N PRO A 114 4.62 11.69 8.30
CA PRO A 114 3.66 11.15 7.36
C PRO A 114 3.94 11.71 5.97
N LYS A 115 3.97 10.81 4.97
CA LYS A 115 4.20 11.19 3.58
C LYS A 115 2.98 11.93 3.04
N GLY A 116 3.15 13.20 2.67
CA GLY A 116 2.09 14.01 2.05
C GLY A 116 2.21 15.50 2.38
N ARG A 117 1.41 16.33 1.69
CA ARG A 117 1.24 17.75 2.02
C ARG A 117 0.69 17.84 3.44
N PRO A 118 1.24 18.69 4.33
CA PRO A 118 0.63 18.91 5.63
C PRO A 118 -0.83 19.31 5.43
N PRO A 119 -1.76 18.74 6.21
CA PRO A 119 -3.17 19.08 6.08
C PRO A 119 -3.34 20.59 6.33
N THR A 120 -4.05 21.28 5.44
CA THR A 120 -4.31 22.72 5.53
C THR A 120 -5.16 23.06 6.76
N VAL A 121 -5.80 22.07 7.37
CA VAL A 121 -6.52 22.18 8.63
C VAL A 121 -5.73 21.50 9.76
N PRO A 122 -5.54 22.15 10.93
CA PRO A 122 -4.85 21.54 12.04
C PRO A 122 -5.66 20.34 12.57
N LYS A 123 -5.07 19.14 12.53
CA LYS A 123 -5.64 17.96 13.21
C LYS A 123 -5.73 18.26 14.71
N LYS A 124 -6.95 18.26 15.25
CA LYS A 124 -7.22 18.28 16.70
C LYS A 124 -6.46 17.10 17.33
N LYS A 125 -5.57 17.38 18.27
CA LYS A 125 -4.90 16.36 19.08
C LYS A 125 -5.97 15.61 19.88
N GLU A 126 -6.27 14.37 19.52
CA GLU A 126 -7.04 13.49 20.38
C GLU A 126 -6.22 13.22 21.65
N LYS A 127 -6.83 13.49 22.80
CA LYS A 127 -6.21 13.27 24.12
C LYS A 127 -6.12 11.76 24.37
N PRO A 128 -5.03 11.25 24.94
CA PRO A 128 -4.90 9.83 25.25
C PRO A 128 -5.98 9.42 26.27
N LYS A 129 -6.75 8.38 25.93
CA LYS A 129 -7.64 7.72 26.89
C LYS A 129 -6.75 7.04 27.93
N LYS A 130 -6.96 7.37 29.21
CA LYS A 130 -6.31 6.73 30.35
C LYS A 130 -6.84 5.31 30.48
N ASP A 131 -5.99 4.32 30.26
CA ASP A 131 -6.29 2.93 30.61
C ASP A 131 -6.33 2.81 32.13
N PHE A 132 -7.49 2.43 32.67
CA PHE A 132 -7.64 2.03 34.06
C PHE A 132 -6.98 0.66 34.23
N VAL A 133 -5.82 0.65 34.90
CA VAL A 133 -5.17 -0.57 35.40
C VAL A 133 -6.08 -1.15 36.49
N LYS A 134 -6.70 -2.31 36.23
CA LYS A 134 -7.21 -3.16 37.31
C LYS A 134 -6.02 -3.90 37.91
N VAL A 135 -5.55 -3.38 39.05
CA VAL A 135 -4.71 -4.11 39.99
C VAL A 135 -5.58 -5.22 40.58
N THR A 136 -5.28 -6.47 40.25
CA THR A 136 -5.79 -7.61 41.02
C THR A 136 -4.67 -8.00 41.96
N SER A 137 -4.86 -7.64 43.24
CA SER A 137 -3.97 -7.98 44.34
C SER A 137 -3.89 -9.49 44.52
N GLU A 138 -2.65 -9.99 44.64
CA GLU A 138 -2.37 -11.21 45.41
C GLU A 138 -2.81 -11.00 46.85
N GLU A 139 -3.59 -11.93 47.38
CA GLU A 139 -3.54 -12.25 48.80
C GLU A 139 -3.79 -13.75 49.01
N ARG A 140 -2.72 -14.38 49.53
CA ARG A 140 -2.68 -15.48 50.51
C ARG A 140 -2.81 -16.94 50.07
#